data_AF-A0A533X7H8-F1
#
_entry.id   AF-A0A533X7H8-F1
#
_cell.length_a   1.000
_cell.length_b   1.000
_cell.length_c   1.000
_cell.angle_alpha   90.00
_cell.angle_beta   90.00
_cell.angle_gamma   90.00
#
_symmetry.space_group_name_H-M   'P 1'
#
loop_
_entity.id
_entity.type
_entity.pdbx_description
1 polymer ?
#
loop_
_entity_poly.entity_id
_entity_poly.type
_entity_poly.pdbx_seq_one_letter_code
_entity_poly.pdbx_strand_id
1 'polypeptide(L)'
;MNRTGRITVMLALATMLSWLGEAVHNAVELPGLTILSLENSIPGIVAALLFGAYLLSPFKRASVGLLLGWGLLNLVGGGIISVLPLNFLPFAPAQTLTHYLAHLFYSAAEIPLILITARLLREPDPNHDLKVAP
;
A
#
# COMPACT_ATOMS: atom_id res chain seq x y z
N MET A 1 -16.07 14.39 -14.01
CA MET A 1 -15.15 14.52 -12.84
C MET A 1 -13.85 15.20 -13.28
N ASN A 2 -13.41 16.25 -12.57
CA ASN A 2 -12.15 16.95 -12.90
C ASN A 2 -10.92 16.04 -12.63
N ARG A 3 -9.72 16.48 -13.04
CA ARG A 3 -8.48 15.69 -12.89
C ARG A 3 -8.22 15.32 -11.42
N THR A 4 -8.37 16.27 -10.51
CA THR A 4 -8.17 16.07 -9.07
C THR A 4 -9.12 15.03 -8.51
N GLY A 5 -10.41 15.10 -8.83
CA GLY A 5 -11.40 14.11 -8.39
C GLY A 5 -11.09 12.70 -8.89
N ARG A 6 -10.64 12.56 -10.14
CA ARG A 6 -10.20 11.27 -10.69
C ARG A 6 -9.02 10.69 -9.92
N ILE A 7 -7.99 11.50 -9.65
CA ILE A 7 -6.82 11.07 -8.89
C ILE A 7 -7.22 10.64 -7.48
N THR A 8 -8.07 11.44 -6.80
CA THR A 8 -8.55 11.11 -5.46
C THR A 8 -9.30 9.79 -5.41
N VAL A 9 -10.20 9.53 -6.37
CA VAL A 9 -10.92 8.24 -6.45
C VAL A 9 -9.95 7.10 -6.73
N MET A 10 -9.02 7.26 -7.66
CA MET A 10 -8.01 6.24 -7.97
C MET A 10 -7.13 5.90 -6.75
N LEU A 11 -6.69 6.92 -6.01
CA LEU A 11 -5.92 6.72 -4.77
C LEU A 11 -6.75 6.04 -3.68
N ALA A 12 -8.01 6.42 -3.51
CA ALA A 12 -8.90 5.78 -2.53
C ALA A 12 -9.05 4.29 -2.85
N LEU A 13 -9.36 3.96 -4.10
CA LEU A 13 -9.54 2.58 -4.56
C LEU A 13 -8.25 1.76 -4.45
N ALA A 14 -7.11 2.34 -4.83
CA ALA A 14 -5.83 1.66 -4.74
C ALA A 14 -5.38 1.43 -3.28
N THR A 15 -5.62 2.40 -2.40
CA THR A 15 -5.35 2.27 -0.96
C THR A 15 -6.24 1.19 -0.33
N MET A 16 -7.53 1.18 -0.68
CA MET A 16 -8.47 0.16 -0.23
C MET A 16 -8.09 -1.23 -0.76
N LEU A 17 -7.68 -1.34 -2.01
CA LEU A 17 -7.26 -2.60 -2.62
C LEU A 17 -5.99 -3.16 -1.96
N SER A 18 -5.00 -2.32 -1.69
CA SER A 18 -3.78 -2.70 -0.94
C SER A 18 -4.15 -3.34 0.40
N TRP A 19 -4.93 -2.64 1.23
CA TRP A 19 -5.37 -3.16 2.52
C TRP A 19 -6.22 -4.44 2.41
N LEU A 20 -7.15 -4.51 1.46
CA LEU A 20 -7.96 -5.72 1.26
C LEU A 20 -7.10 -6.91 0.76
N GLY A 21 -6.05 -6.64 0.00
CA GLY A 21 -5.06 -7.64 -0.40
C GLY A 21 -4.39 -8.29 0.81
N GLU A 22 -3.94 -7.46 1.76
CA GLU A 22 -3.38 -7.91 3.03
C GLU A 22 -4.41 -8.69 3.87
N ALA A 23 -5.65 -8.18 3.99
CA ALA A 23 -6.69 -8.85 4.76
C ALA A 23 -7.07 -10.22 4.19
N VAL A 24 -7.09 -10.37 2.86
CA VAL A 24 -7.31 -11.66 2.19
C VAL A 24 -6.12 -12.59 2.42
N HIS A 25 -4.89 -12.09 2.31
CA HIS A 25 -3.69 -12.85 2.65
C HIS A 25 -3.73 -13.38 4.08
N ASN A 26 -4.05 -12.52 5.05
CA ASN A 26 -4.14 -12.88 6.46
C ASN A 26 -5.27 -13.89 6.72
N ALA A 27 -6.40 -13.79 6.02
CA ALA A 27 -7.48 -14.78 6.15
C ALA A 27 -7.10 -16.17 5.63
N VAL A 28 -6.21 -16.25 4.62
CA VAL A 28 -5.69 -17.51 4.09
C VAL A 28 -4.61 -18.09 5.01
N GLU A 29 -3.66 -17.26 5.45
CA GLU A 29 -2.50 -17.69 6.25
C GLU A 29 -2.84 -17.93 7.72
N LEU A 30 -3.81 -17.19 8.26
CA LEU A 30 -4.21 -17.23 9.67
C LEU A 30 -5.74 -17.40 9.79
N PRO A 31 -6.25 -18.62 9.56
CA PRO A 31 -7.68 -18.92 9.65
C PRO A 31 -8.21 -18.57 11.05
N GLY A 32 -9.21 -17.69 11.09
CA GLY A 32 -9.80 -17.20 12.34
C GLY A 32 -9.62 -15.69 12.55
N LEU A 33 -8.75 -15.03 11.78
CA LEU A 33 -8.72 -13.58 11.72
C LEU A 33 -9.95 -13.03 10.99
N THR A 34 -10.47 -11.92 11.50
CA THR A 34 -11.56 -11.15 10.88
C THR A 34 -11.04 -9.79 10.45
N ILE A 35 -11.85 -9.01 9.73
CA ILE A 35 -11.47 -7.64 9.37
C ILE A 35 -11.22 -6.73 10.59
N LEU A 36 -11.77 -7.10 11.76
CA LEU A 36 -11.61 -6.36 13.01
C LEU A 36 -10.44 -6.86 13.87
N SER A 37 -9.81 -7.99 13.51
CA SER A 37 -8.58 -8.44 14.16
C SER A 37 -7.50 -7.36 14.03
N LEU A 38 -6.62 -7.23 15.03
CA LEU A 38 -5.63 -6.15 15.07
C LEU A 38 -4.68 -6.20 13.87
N GLU A 39 -4.34 -7.41 13.44
CA GLU A 39 -3.51 -7.74 12.28
C GLU A 39 -4.10 -7.19 10.97
N ASN A 40 -5.42 -7.03 10.89
CA ASN A 40 -6.09 -6.49 9.70
C ASN A 40 -6.51 -5.02 9.89
N SER A 41 -7.02 -4.68 11.07
CA SER A 41 -7.57 -3.36 11.35
C SER A 41 -6.49 -2.30 11.54
N ILE A 42 -5.34 -2.61 12.15
CA ILE A 42 -4.25 -1.63 12.33
C ILE A 42 -3.68 -1.19 10.97
N PRO A 43 -3.28 -2.08 10.04
CA PRO A 43 -2.84 -1.68 8.71
C PRO A 43 -3.90 -0.87 7.95
N GLY A 44 -5.17 -1.26 8.05
CA GLY A 44 -6.29 -0.53 7.45
C GLY A 44 -6.47 0.88 8.00
N ILE A 45 -6.35 1.05 9.33
CA ILE A 45 -6.39 2.36 9.98
C ILE A 45 -5.20 3.21 9.53
N VAL A 46 -3.99 2.64 9.48
CA VAL A 46 -2.80 3.36 8.99
C VAL A 46 -3.02 3.81 7.55
N ALA A 47 -3.46 2.91 6.66
CA ALA A 47 -3.76 3.24 5.26
C ALA A 47 -4.81 4.36 5.14
N ALA A 48 -5.88 4.30 5.94
CA ALA A 48 -6.91 5.34 6.00
C ALA A 48 -6.37 6.68 6.50
N LEU A 49 -5.48 6.69 7.50
CA LEU A 49 -4.83 7.90 8.01
C LEU A 49 -3.90 8.51 6.97
N LEU A 50 -3.11 7.70 6.26
CA LEU A 50 -2.23 8.17 5.18
C LEU A 50 -3.03 8.77 4.02
N PHE A 51 -4.12 8.12 3.63
CA PHE A 51 -5.05 8.67 2.64
C PHE A 51 -5.75 9.94 3.15
N GLY A 52 -6.15 9.98 4.42
CA GLY A 52 -6.69 11.16 5.09
C GLY A 52 -5.70 12.33 5.08
N ALA A 53 -4.41 12.07 5.30
CA ALA A 53 -3.36 13.06 5.15
C ALA A 53 -3.25 13.55 3.69
N TYR A 54 -3.46 12.70 2.69
CA TYR A 54 -3.57 13.16 1.30
C TYR A 54 -4.80 14.04 1.08
N LEU A 55 -5.94 13.77 1.71
CA LEU A 55 -7.16 14.59 1.56
C LEU A 55 -7.03 15.97 2.23
N LEU A 56 -6.50 16.02 3.45
CA LEU A 56 -6.60 17.18 4.33
C LEU A 56 -5.33 18.05 4.37
N SER A 57 -4.16 17.47 4.12
CA SER A 57 -2.88 18.20 4.22
C SER A 57 -2.67 19.16 3.04
N PRO A 58 -2.05 20.34 3.27
CA PRO A 58 -1.52 21.17 2.18
C PRO A 58 -0.29 20.53 1.51
N PHE A 59 0.39 19.59 2.17
CA PHE A 59 1.61 18.93 1.68
C PHE A 59 1.29 17.68 0.84
N LYS A 60 0.52 17.84 -0.24
CA LYS A 60 0.02 16.72 -1.07
C LYS A 60 1.14 15.79 -1.54
N ARG A 61 2.27 16.34 -2.00
CA ARG A 61 3.43 15.53 -2.45
C ARG A 61 3.99 14.67 -1.33
N ALA A 62 4.12 15.20 -0.12
CA ALA A 62 4.57 14.43 1.03
C ALA A 62 3.58 13.30 1.38
N SER A 63 2.27 13.58 1.38
CA SER A 63 1.25 12.56 1.61
C SER A 63 1.27 11.44 0.54
N VAL A 64 1.46 11.79 -0.73
CA VAL A 64 1.65 10.80 -1.81
C VAL A 64 2.93 9.98 -1.59
N GLY A 65 4.01 10.62 -1.12
CA GLY A 65 5.25 9.92 -0.73
C GLY A 65 5.04 8.90 0.38
N LEU A 66 4.24 9.24 1.39
CA LEU A 66 3.90 8.31 2.48
C LEU A 66 3.07 7.12 1.97
N LEU A 67 2.10 7.35 1.08
CA LEU A 67 1.32 6.28 0.46
C LEU A 67 2.19 5.38 -0.44
N LEU A 68 3.15 5.94 -1.17
CA LEU A 68 4.14 5.14 -1.91
C LEU A 68 4.98 4.30 -0.96
N GLY A 69 5.51 4.92 0.12
CA GLY A 69 6.30 4.23 1.13
C GLY A 69 5.53 3.10 1.79
N TRP A 70 4.24 3.30 2.06
CA TRP A 70 3.34 2.28 2.59
C TRP A 70 3.17 1.11 1.62
N GLY A 71 2.84 1.37 0.35
CA GLY A 71 2.71 0.30 -0.65
C GLY A 71 4.02 -0.48 -0.86
N LEU A 72 5.16 0.21 -0.86
CA LEU A 72 6.49 -0.42 -0.95
C LEU A 72 6.82 -1.25 0.29
N LEU A 73 6.47 -0.80 1.49
CA LEU A 73 6.66 -1.56 2.73
C LEU A 73 5.87 -2.87 2.68
N ASN A 74 4.59 -2.80 2.28
CA ASN A 74 3.72 -3.97 2.15
C ASN A 74 4.21 -4.93 1.08
N LEU A 75 4.59 -4.42 -0.11
CA LEU A 75 5.13 -5.27 -1.16
C LEU A 75 6.46 -5.93 -0.77
N VAL A 76 7.44 -5.12 -0.35
CA VAL A 76 8.81 -5.61 -0.11
C VAL A 76 8.88 -6.41 1.18
N GLY A 77 8.38 -5.86 2.29
CA GLY A 77 8.41 -6.52 3.58
C GLY A 77 7.37 -7.64 3.68
N GLY A 78 6.12 -7.32 3.34
CA GLY A 78 4.98 -8.23 3.50
C GLY A 78 4.83 -9.26 2.38
N GLY A 79 5.09 -8.90 1.12
CA GLY A 79 4.88 -9.76 -0.04
C GLY A 79 6.10 -10.56 -0.50
N ILE A 80 7.29 -9.94 -0.45
CA ILE A 80 8.53 -10.51 -1.01
C ILE A 80 9.41 -11.13 0.08
N ILE A 81 9.82 -10.35 1.09
CA ILE A 81 10.80 -10.81 2.09
C ILE A 81 10.23 -11.95 2.96
N SER A 82 8.94 -11.88 3.29
CA SER A 82 8.22 -12.86 4.11
C SER A 82 8.17 -14.28 3.53
N VAL A 83 8.31 -14.45 2.20
CA VAL A 83 8.34 -15.76 1.54
C VAL A 83 9.75 -16.26 1.23
N LEU A 84 10.77 -15.44 1.46
CA LEU A 84 12.15 -15.85 1.23
C LEU A 84 12.61 -16.77 2.35
N PRO A 85 13.26 -17.90 2.05
CA PRO A 85 13.83 -18.80 3.03
C PRO A 85 15.12 -18.22 3.66
N LEU A 86 15.03 -17.06 4.33
CA LEU A 86 16.12 -16.41 5.06
C LEU A 86 16.31 -16.97 6.49
N ASN A 87 17.40 -17.70 6.75
CA ASN A 87 17.65 -18.49 7.97
C ASN A 87 17.50 -17.78 9.33
N PHE A 88 17.35 -16.45 9.36
CA PHE A 88 17.16 -15.65 10.56
C PHE A 88 15.69 -15.28 10.82
N LEU A 89 14.76 -15.64 9.93
CA LEU A 89 13.32 -15.44 10.10
C LEU A 89 12.65 -16.72 10.63
N PRO A 90 11.67 -16.63 11.53
CA PRO A 90 10.92 -17.81 11.99
C PRO A 90 10.05 -18.33 10.84
N PHE A 91 10.43 -19.44 10.20
CA PHE A 91 9.64 -20.06 9.11
C PHE A 91 8.47 -20.90 9.60
N ALA A 92 7.58 -20.26 10.35
CA ALA A 92 6.21 -20.69 10.48
C ALA A 92 5.36 -19.67 9.72
N PRO A 93 4.50 -20.07 8.75
CA PRO A 93 4.05 -21.43 8.45
C PRO A 93 4.90 -22.19 7.41
N ALA A 94 4.48 -23.42 7.10
CA ALA A 94 5.05 -24.25 6.06
C ALA A 94 4.97 -23.55 4.68
N GLN A 95 6.09 -23.58 3.95
CA GLN A 95 6.22 -23.03 2.60
C GLN A 95 5.44 -23.88 1.58
N THR A 96 4.13 -23.68 1.52
CA THR A 96 3.21 -24.40 0.64
C THR A 96 2.87 -23.59 -0.61
N LEU A 97 2.30 -24.25 -1.63
CA LEU A 97 1.77 -23.54 -2.81
C LEU A 97 0.74 -22.48 -2.42
N THR A 98 -0.15 -22.79 -1.47
CA THR A 98 -1.16 -21.85 -0.96
C THR A 98 -0.51 -20.61 -0.35
N HIS A 99 0.54 -20.79 0.45
CA HIS A 99 1.31 -19.69 1.04
C HIS A 99 1.89 -18.76 -0.02
N TYR A 100 2.58 -19.31 -1.02
CA TYR A 100 3.14 -18.50 -2.11
C TYR A 100 2.07 -17.79 -2.94
N LEU A 101 0.92 -18.42 -3.17
CA LEU A 101 -0.19 -17.80 -3.90
C LEU A 101 -0.86 -16.67 -3.10
N ALA A 102 -0.99 -16.82 -1.78
CA ALA A 102 -1.50 -15.77 -0.91
C ALA A 102 -0.61 -14.52 -0.96
N HIS A 103 0.71 -14.71 -0.84
CA HIS A 103 1.68 -13.63 -0.97
C HIS A 103 1.75 -13.02 -2.37
N LEU A 104 1.60 -13.83 -3.42
CA LEU A 104 1.53 -13.33 -4.80
C LEU A 104 0.31 -12.43 -4.99
N PHE A 105 -0.87 -12.85 -4.49
CA PHE A 105 -2.09 -12.06 -4.54
C PHE A 105 -1.94 -10.74 -3.78
N TYR A 106 -1.44 -10.79 -2.56
CA TYR A 106 -1.16 -9.60 -1.74
C TYR A 106 -0.18 -8.66 -2.44
N SER A 107 0.94 -9.17 -2.94
CA SER A 107 1.92 -8.39 -3.72
C SER A 107 1.29 -7.71 -4.93
N ALA A 108 0.39 -8.40 -5.64
CA ALA A 108 -0.31 -7.84 -6.79
C ALA A 108 -1.28 -6.72 -6.40
N ALA A 109 -1.93 -6.82 -5.23
CA ALA A 109 -2.84 -5.81 -4.71
C ALA A 109 -2.13 -4.48 -4.36
N GLU A 110 -0.82 -4.51 -4.07
CA GLU A 110 -0.01 -3.32 -3.80
C GLU A 110 0.35 -2.52 -5.07
N ILE A 111 0.41 -3.19 -6.22
CA ILE A 111 0.90 -2.61 -7.49
C ILE A 111 0.13 -1.33 -7.88
N PRO A 112 -1.20 -1.28 -7.84
CA PRO A 112 -1.93 -0.06 -8.22
C PRO A 112 -1.56 1.16 -7.36
N LEU A 113 -1.43 0.97 -6.03
CA LEU A 113 -1.07 2.06 -5.12
C LEU A 113 0.34 2.59 -5.44
N ILE A 114 1.29 1.69 -5.63
CA ILE A 114 2.68 2.00 -5.98
C ILE A 114 2.75 2.75 -7.31
N LEU A 115 2.11 2.23 -8.37
CA LEU A 115 2.19 2.82 -9.70
C LEU A 115 1.53 4.21 -9.75
N ILE A 116 0.38 4.38 -9.12
CA ILE A 116 -0.32 5.68 -9.08
C ILE A 116 0.52 6.70 -8.32
N THR A 117 0.99 6.36 -7.12
CA THR A 117 1.78 7.29 -6.28
C THR A 117 3.14 7.61 -6.89
N ALA A 118 3.85 6.63 -7.45
CA ALA A 118 5.11 6.84 -8.16
C ALA A 118 4.93 7.75 -9.39
N ARG A 119 3.83 7.59 -10.14
CA ARG A 119 3.50 8.47 -11.25
C ARG A 119 3.26 9.91 -10.78
N LEU A 120 2.43 10.10 -9.74
CA LEU A 120 2.11 11.41 -9.20
C LEU A 120 3.35 12.15 -8.66
N LEU A 121 4.32 11.44 -8.07
CA LEU A 121 5.56 12.03 -7.57
C LEU A 121 6.52 12.44 -8.69
N ARG A 122 6.44 11.80 -9.87
CA ARG A 122 7.21 12.18 -11.06
C ARG A 122 6.60 13.36 -11.81
N GLU A 123 5.34 13.71 -11.54
CA GLU A 123 4.75 14.90 -12.15
C GLU A 123 5.41 16.16 -11.58
N PRO A 124 5.74 17.16 -12.43
CA PRO A 124 6.32 18.42 -11.97
C PRO A 124 5.41 19.10 -10.94
N ASP A 125 5.98 19.70 -9.90
CA ASP A 125 5.21 20.49 -8.94
C ASP A 125 4.98 21.88 -9.52
N PRO A 126 3.73 22.23 -9.92
CA PRO A 126 3.46 23.52 -10.55
C PRO A 126 3.81 24.71 -9.64
N ASN A 127 3.92 24.51 -8.32
CA ASN A 127 4.29 25.56 -7.38
C ASN A 127 5.80 25.63 -7.08
N HIS A 128 6.55 24.56 -7.34
CA HIS A 128 8.01 24.58 -7.23
C HIS A 128 8.63 25.24 -8.47
N ASP A 129 8.15 24.89 -9.66
CA ASP A 129 8.76 25.30 -10.92
C ASP A 129 8.56 26.80 -11.23
N LEU A 130 7.49 27.42 -10.74
CA LEU A 130 7.27 28.87 -10.88
C LEU A 130 8.22 29.73 -10.02
N LYS A 131 8.86 29.16 -9.00
CA LYS A 131 9.82 29.88 -8.14
C LYS A 131 11.27 29.76 -8.62
N VAL A 132 11.54 28.89 -9.59
CA VAL A 132 12.91 28.60 -10.09
C VAL A 132 13.06 29.04 -11.56
N ALA A 133 12.03 29.66 -12.16
CA ALA A 133 12.14 30.29 -13.46
C ALA A 133 13.04 31.55 -13.36
N PRO A 134 14.10 31.67 -14.19
CA PRO A 134 15.03 32.80 -14.18
C PRO A 134 14.39 34.13 -14.60
#